data_AF-A0AAI8PKI5-F1
#
_entry.id   AF-A0AAI8PKI5-F1
#
_cell.length_a   1.000
_cell.length_b   1.000
_cell.length_c   1.000
_cell.angle_alpha   90.00
_cell.angle_beta   90.00
_cell.angle_gamma   90.00
#
_symmetry.space_group_name_H-M   'P 1'
#
loop_
_entity.id
_entity.type
_entity.pdbx_description
1 polymer ?
#
loop_
_entity_poly.entity_id
_entity_poly.type
_entity_poly.pdbx_seq_one_letter_code
_entity_poly.pdbx_strand_id
1 'polypeptide(L)'
;MSGAWWLMQGDTRVGELQHYVTDQPTFLCRFTPGPGWEAVRTRFQDWEALHGPDADGSRTAEVIKPIMDLGLTLVPQDRGESLVLFKECIVRIEGDTARVRWWT
;
A
#
# COMPACT_ATOMS: atom_id res chain seq x y z
N MET A 1 15.23 -4.21 12.05
CA MET A 1 13.77 -4.25 12.25
C MET A 1 13.21 -5.08 11.11
N SER A 2 12.64 -6.24 11.39
CA SER A 2 11.81 -7.00 10.44
C SER A 2 10.37 -6.70 10.82
N GLY A 3 9.71 -5.81 10.07
CA GLY A 3 8.31 -5.47 10.28
C GLY A 3 7.40 -6.35 9.42
N ALA A 4 6.26 -6.74 9.97
CA ALA A 4 5.17 -7.33 9.19
C ALA A 4 3.90 -6.51 9.43
N TRP A 5 3.16 -6.21 8.38
CA TRP A 5 1.90 -5.46 8.46
C TRP A 5 0.79 -6.19 7.74
N TRP A 6 -0.44 -6.00 8.20
CA TRP A 6 -1.63 -6.27 7.42
C TRP A 6 -2.09 -4.99 6.74
N LEU A 7 -2.38 -5.10 5.45
CA LEU A 7 -3.18 -4.12 4.74
C LEU A 7 -4.65 -4.48 4.96
N MET A 8 -5.41 -3.59 5.59
CA MET A 8 -6.78 -3.85 6.03
C MET A 8 -7.77 -2.90 5.34
N GLN A 9 -8.97 -3.40 5.09
CA GLN A 9 -10.16 -2.63 4.73
C GLN A 9 -11.25 -2.92 5.77
N GLY A 10 -11.40 -2.03 6.75
CA GLY A 10 -12.17 -2.36 7.96
C GLY A 10 -11.63 -3.64 8.60
N ASP A 11 -12.49 -4.64 8.77
CA ASP A 11 -12.12 -5.95 9.34
C ASP A 11 -11.59 -6.96 8.30
N THR A 12 -11.56 -6.59 7.01
CA THR A 12 -11.13 -7.50 5.94
C THR A 12 -9.65 -7.32 5.63
N ARG A 13 -8.87 -8.40 5.74
CA ARG A 13 -7.45 -8.40 5.33
C ARG A 13 -7.32 -8.42 3.81
N VAL A 14 -6.82 -7.32 3.26
CA VAL A 14 -6.48 -7.18 1.83
C VAL A 14 -5.19 -7.92 1.50
N GLY A 15 -4.20 -7.89 2.39
CA GLY A 15 -2.96 -8.63 2.21
C GLY A 15 -1.98 -8.44 3.34
N GLU A 16 -0.83 -9.07 3.20
CA GLU A 16 0.27 -9.04 4.15
C GLU A 16 1.52 -8.44 3.50
N LEU A 17 2.22 -7.61 4.25
CA LEU A 17 3.45 -6.93 3.85
C LEU A 17 4.57 -7.39 4.79
N GLN A 18 5.51 -8.17 4.26
CA GLN A 18 6.67 -8.64 5.00
C GLN A 18 7.90 -7.82 4.60
N HIS A 19 8.38 -6.97 5.50
CA HIS A 19 9.61 -6.20 5.28
C HIS A 19 10.81 -7.11 5.03
N TYR A 20 11.64 -6.76 4.05
CA TYR A 20 12.91 -7.45 3.80
C TYR A 20 14.10 -6.50 3.62
N VAL A 21 13.90 -5.28 3.12
CA VAL A 21 14.97 -4.27 2.94
C VAL A 21 14.47 -2.88 3.28
N THR A 22 15.32 -2.07 3.90
CA THR A 22 15.08 -0.63 4.07
C THR A 22 15.91 0.14 3.05
N ASP A 23 15.24 0.82 2.13
CA ASP A 23 15.81 1.69 1.10
C ASP A 23 15.25 3.12 1.31
N GLN A 24 15.80 3.80 2.33
CA GLN A 24 15.23 5.03 2.88
C GLN A 24 14.89 6.05 1.78
N PRO A 25 13.69 6.66 1.78
CA PRO A 25 12.69 6.65 2.86
C PRO A 25 11.68 5.49 2.77
N THR A 26 11.97 4.44 2.00
CA THR A 26 11.04 3.37 1.66
C THR A 26 11.42 2.06 2.36
N PHE A 27 10.41 1.31 2.79
CA PHE A 27 10.52 -0.07 3.24
C PHE A 27 10.07 -0.99 2.12
N LEU A 28 10.98 -1.82 1.62
CA LEU A 28 10.68 -2.82 0.62
C LEU A 28 10.11 -4.07 1.30
N CYS A 29 8.95 -4.49 0.84
CA CYS A 29 8.16 -5.58 1.42
C CYS A 29 7.83 -6.62 0.37
N ARG A 30 7.73 -7.89 0.78
CA ARG A 30 6.99 -8.92 0.04
C ARG A 30 5.51 -8.73 0.29
N PHE A 31 4.72 -8.80 -0.76
CA PHE A 31 3.26 -8.72 -0.67
C PHE A 31 2.65 -10.10 -0.87
N THR A 32 1.83 -10.53 0.08
CA THR A 32 1.03 -11.75 -0.02
C THR A 32 -0.46 -11.37 -0.05
N PRO A 33 -1.19 -11.69 -1.13
CA PRO A 33 -2.63 -11.44 -1.21
C PRO A 33 -3.42 -12.07 -0.06
N GLY A 34 -4.36 -11.31 0.50
CA GLY A 34 -5.32 -11.76 1.50
C GLY A 34 -6.73 -11.96 0.93
N PRO A 35 -7.70 -12.35 1.77
CA PRO A 35 -9.09 -12.57 1.34
C PRO A 35 -9.75 -11.37 0.63
N GLY A 36 -9.37 -10.15 1.00
CA GLY A 36 -9.91 -8.91 0.39
C GLY A 36 -9.21 -8.48 -0.90
N TRP A 37 -8.13 -9.15 -1.33
CA TRP A 37 -7.30 -8.68 -2.44
C TRP A 37 -8.06 -8.59 -3.76
N GLU A 38 -8.80 -9.63 -4.13
CA GLU A 38 -9.46 -9.71 -5.45
C GLU A 38 -10.45 -8.56 -5.68
N ALA A 39 -11.07 -8.02 -4.62
CA ALA A 39 -12.01 -6.89 -4.71
C ALA A 39 -11.32 -5.55 -5.03
N VAL A 40 -10.03 -5.42 -4.70
CA VAL A 40 -9.27 -4.17 -4.84
C VAL A 40 -8.13 -4.26 -5.85
N ARG A 41 -7.75 -5.48 -6.28
CA ARG A 41 -6.60 -5.78 -7.14
C ARG A 41 -6.48 -4.86 -8.34
N THR A 42 -7.56 -4.68 -9.10
CA THR A 42 -7.54 -3.85 -10.31
C THR A 42 -7.10 -2.41 -10.04
N ARG A 43 -7.48 -1.81 -8.91
CA ARG A 43 -7.10 -0.43 -8.57
C ARG A 43 -5.59 -0.30 -8.33
N PHE A 44 -4.98 -1.31 -7.71
CA PHE A 44 -3.52 -1.35 -7.54
C PHE A 44 -2.80 -1.65 -8.85
N GLN A 45 -3.37 -2.49 -9.71
CA GLN A 45 -2.83 -2.78 -11.05
C GLN A 45 -2.87 -1.55 -11.96
N ASP A 46 -3.93 -0.75 -11.88
CA ASP A 46 -4.04 0.52 -12.63
C ASP A 46 -2.94 1.50 -12.21
N TRP A 47 -2.59 1.52 -10.91
CA TRP A 47 -1.49 2.34 -10.40
C TRP A 47 -0.10 1.79 -10.71
N GLU A 48 0.05 0.47 -10.74
CA GLU A 48 1.26 -0.20 -11.21
C GLU A 48 1.53 0.13 -12.69
N ALA A 49 0.49 0.05 -13.53
CA ALA A 49 0.55 0.32 -14.96
C ALA A 49 0.73 1.80 -15.31
N LEU A 50 0.60 2.71 -14.33
CA LEU A 50 0.81 4.13 -14.55
C LEU A 50 2.29 4.40 -14.83
N HIS A 51 2.57 4.87 -16.05
CA HIS A 51 3.91 5.18 -16.53
C HIS A 51 3.97 6.53 -17.24
N GLY A 52 5.19 7.07 -17.31
CA GLY A 52 5.49 8.34 -18.00
C GLY A 52 5.32 9.59 -17.14
N PRO A 53 5.74 10.76 -17.65
CA PRO A 53 5.76 12.01 -16.91
C PRO A 53 4.36 12.53 -16.60
N ASP A 54 4.07 12.81 -15.34
CA ASP A 54 2.78 13.35 -14.89
C ASP A 54 3.00 14.71 -14.23
N ALA A 55 3.28 15.72 -15.06
CA ALA A 55 3.84 17.00 -14.61
C ALA A 55 2.95 17.77 -13.61
N ASP A 56 1.63 17.63 -13.74
CA ASP A 56 0.65 18.25 -12.84
C ASP A 56 0.08 17.26 -11.79
N GLY A 57 0.51 15.99 -11.83
CA GLY A 57 0.04 14.94 -10.94
C GLY A 57 -1.41 14.50 -11.16
N SER A 58 -2.10 14.99 -12.20
CA SER A 58 -3.53 14.76 -12.40
C SER A 58 -3.85 13.28 -12.64
N ARG A 59 -3.06 12.60 -13.48
CA ARG A 59 -3.28 11.18 -13.80
C ARG A 59 -2.99 10.30 -12.58
N THR A 60 -1.96 10.66 -11.82
CA THR A 60 -1.64 10.00 -10.55
C THR A 60 -2.79 10.16 -9.55
N ALA A 61 -3.35 11.37 -9.43
CA ALA A 61 -4.48 11.63 -8.54
C ALA A 61 -5.74 10.86 -8.96
N GLU A 62 -6.05 10.79 -10.26
CA GLU A 62 -7.18 10.02 -10.79
C GLU A 62 -7.09 8.53 -10.48
N VAL A 63 -5.89 7.96 -10.55
CA VAL A 63 -5.64 6.54 -10.29
C VAL A 63 -5.57 6.23 -8.79
N ILE A 64 -5.02 7.13 -7.99
CA ILE A 64 -4.91 6.96 -6.53
C ILE A 64 -6.26 7.16 -5.82
N LYS A 65 -7.10 8.07 -6.30
CA LYS A 65 -8.39 8.40 -5.66
C LYS A 65 -9.27 7.16 -5.39
N PRO A 66 -9.51 6.24 -6.35
CA PRO A 66 -10.23 5.00 -6.08
C PRO A 66 -9.63 4.12 -4.98
N ILE A 67 -8.31 4.21 -4.72
CA ILE A 67 -7.64 3.49 -3.63
C ILE A 67 -7.83 4.24 -2.31
N MET A 68 -7.74 5.58 -2.32
CA MET A 68 -8.06 6.41 -1.16
C MET A 68 -9.47 6.15 -0.64
N ASP A 69 -10.44 6.07 -1.54
CA ASP A 69 -11.86 5.87 -1.22
C ASP A 69 -12.14 4.50 -0.58
N LEU A 70 -11.19 3.55 -0.65
CA LEU A 70 -11.30 2.25 0.04
C LEU A 70 -11.12 2.37 1.55
N GLY A 71 -10.53 3.46 2.06
CA GLY A 71 -10.29 3.67 3.48
C GLY A 71 -9.32 2.66 4.09
N LEU A 72 -8.27 2.30 3.35
CA LEU A 72 -7.31 1.28 3.78
C LEU A 72 -6.44 1.74 4.95
N THR A 73 -6.07 0.79 5.80
CA THR A 73 -5.13 0.99 6.91
C THR A 73 -4.00 -0.02 6.86
N LEU A 74 -2.82 0.41 7.28
CA LEU A 74 -1.64 -0.41 7.48
C LEU A 74 -1.51 -0.72 8.98
N VAL A 75 -1.78 -1.96 9.35
CA VAL A 75 -1.82 -2.40 10.75
C VAL A 75 -0.57 -3.24 11.05
N PRO A 76 0.29 -2.85 12.01
CA PRO A 76 1.41 -3.68 12.42
C PRO A 76 0.92 -5.01 13.00
N GLN A 77 1.54 -6.13 12.63
CA GLN A 77 1.22 -7.45 13.22
C GLN A 77 1.71 -7.57 14.66
N ASP A 78 2.72 -6.79 15.02
CA ASP A 78 3.26 -6.68 16.36
C ASP A 78 2.66 -5.46 17.08
N ARG A 79 3.46 -4.73 17.87
CA ARG A 79 3.01 -3.55 18.57
C ARG A 79 3.21 -2.31 17.70
N GLY A 80 2.17 -1.50 17.57
CA GLY A 80 2.27 -0.17 16.99
C GLY A 80 0.91 0.42 16.68
N GLU A 81 0.91 1.66 16.22
CA GLU A 81 -0.28 2.32 15.75
C GLU A 81 -0.56 1.96 14.28
N SER A 82 -1.84 1.91 13.93
CA SER A 82 -2.24 1.72 12.54
C SER A 82 -2.10 3.02 11.77
N LEU A 83 -1.64 2.94 10.51
CA LEU A 83 -1.48 4.11 9.64
C LEU A 83 -2.55 4.11 8.56
N VAL A 84 -3.25 5.21 8.38
CA VAL A 84 -4.23 5.41 7.32
C VAL A 84 -3.52 5.68 6.00
N LEU A 85 -3.84 4.90 4.96
CA LEU A 85 -3.26 5.09 3.64
C LEU A 85 -3.64 6.45 3.06
N PHE A 86 -2.70 7.07 2.37
CA PHE A 86 -2.72 8.41 1.79
C PHE A 86 -2.92 9.57 2.78
N LYS A 87 -2.97 9.30 4.09
CA LYS A 87 -2.91 10.33 5.14
C LYS A 87 -1.59 10.29 5.90
N GLU A 88 -1.17 9.09 6.28
CA GLU A 88 0.00 8.85 7.14
C GLU A 88 1.04 7.97 6.45
N CYS A 89 0.60 7.15 5.48
CA CYS A 89 1.49 6.30 4.71
C CYS A 89 1.03 6.13 3.27
N ILE A 90 1.92 5.61 2.44
CA ILE A 90 1.64 5.17 1.08
C ILE A 90 2.17 3.76 0.91
N VAL A 91 1.34 2.90 0.31
CA VAL A 91 1.69 1.51 -0.01
C VAL A 91 1.49 1.33 -1.50
N ARG A 92 2.59 1.20 -2.24
CA ARG A 92 2.57 0.85 -3.66
C ARG A 92 2.83 -0.64 -3.81
N ILE A 93 1.96 -1.35 -4.51
CA ILE A 93 2.06 -2.80 -4.74
C ILE A 93 2.40 -3.03 -6.22
N GLU A 94 3.41 -3.86 -6.47
CA GLU A 94 3.91 -4.23 -7.80
C GLU A 94 4.12 -5.75 -7.79
N GLY A 95 3.17 -6.49 -8.37
CA GLY A 95 3.15 -7.95 -8.31
C GLY A 95 3.17 -8.52 -6.88
N ASP A 96 4.23 -9.28 -6.56
CA ASP A 96 4.49 -9.89 -5.26
C ASP A 96 5.33 -9.01 -4.31
N THR A 97 5.53 -7.75 -4.68
CA THR A 97 6.32 -6.78 -3.91
C THR A 97 5.54 -5.53 -3.57
N ALA A 98 5.99 -4.81 -2.56
CA ALA A 98 5.42 -3.53 -2.19
C ALA A 98 6.48 -2.58 -1.64
N ARG A 99 6.24 -1.29 -1.86
CA ARG A 99 7.00 -0.17 -1.32
C ARG A 99 6.12 0.57 -0.33
N VAL A 100 6.55 0.60 0.92
CA VAL A 100 5.87 1.33 1.99
C VAL A 100 6.71 2.56 2.31
N ARG A 101 6.08 3.73 2.35
CA ARG A 101 6.66 4.94 2.91
C ARG A 101 5.65 5.57 3.84
N TRP A 102 6.09 6.05 4.99
CA TRP A 102 5.25 6.79 5.91
C TRP A 102 5.92 8.09 6.31
N TRP A 103 5.10 9.01 6.81
CA TRP A 103 5.52 10.30 7.34
C TRP A 103 4.76 10.47 8.64
N THR A 104 5.46 10.27 9.75
CA THR A 104 5.02 10.63 11.10
C THR A 104 5.01 12.14 11.27
#